data_AF-A0A1W9IBE2-F1
#
_entry.id   AF-A0A1W9IBE2-F1
#
_cell.length_a   1.000
_cell.length_b   1.000
_cell.length_c   1.000
_cell.angle_alpha   90.00
_cell.angle_beta   90.00
_cell.angle_gamma   90.00
#
_symmetry.space_group_name_H-M   'P 1'
#
loop_
_entity.id
_entity.type
_entity.pdbx_description
1 polymer ?
#
loop_
_entity_poly.entity_id
_entity_poly.type
_entity_poly.pdbx_seq_one_letter_code
_entity_poly.pdbx_strand_id
1 'polypeptide(L)'
;MVRLQITFLFSLLMSQECLFAEELPLSARALLQEASNITLTMQEPKSDVLSSIAIAQLQAGDVEGALKNALAMTNNRPNTLASVVAAQAKMGDIEGATRTLSLIDDDIARANALRPIAVAYAKAADIQKAMELVAQLPVNHAAHVVALVDIAVIQASGGDTEGALKTLAREWGASPYGIWQILEPTLAAGDIDAALQIAQSIQDQDFQSYMLWGVTTRVKDLNRKLEIAATIPNGHARADALTWIAAEQSTVGNLQDARHTLLRAIEAIPSIQNIWAKADVQWRIAKTMAEANDVPGARKIARAIDPKGHREMALKDIITVQAKAKDYSGALETAALEDGDTSLTDFALLSIARTQVTSDGFSRALETLKKIHNEEDQGNALAFIAVDAVEAGNIADALWLSGLLRQRIENAPETMLSSRSDNIFMAIAKSRAKSGMIQEALGFTTFIGVPFYRHETIEAVARTQVMAGDGKAALEWIALNQAPAERAIALVGAAYGLMQQATD
;
A
#
# COMPACT_ATOMS: atom_id res chain seq x y z
N MET A 1 43.85 13.80 -23.68
CA MET A 1 43.48 14.55 -24.91
C MET A 1 42.24 13.99 -25.59
N VAL A 2 42.05 12.66 -25.70
CA VAL A 2 40.81 12.05 -26.26
C VAL A 2 39.55 12.35 -25.42
N ARG A 3 39.68 12.47 -24.08
CA ARG A 3 38.57 12.84 -23.17
C ARG A 3 37.99 14.25 -23.38
N LEU A 4 38.79 15.20 -23.88
CA LEU A 4 38.30 16.56 -24.16
C LEU A 4 37.61 16.68 -25.52
N GLN A 5 38.01 15.86 -26.51
CA GLN A 5 37.35 15.88 -27.82
C GLN A 5 35.95 15.24 -27.78
N ILE A 6 35.73 14.24 -26.93
CA ILE A 6 34.39 13.64 -26.74
C ILE A 6 33.42 14.63 -26.07
N THR A 7 33.85 15.35 -25.02
CA THR A 7 33.01 16.36 -24.35
C THR A 7 32.65 17.52 -25.26
N PHE A 8 33.57 17.94 -26.15
CA PHE A 8 33.35 19.08 -27.05
C PHE A 8 32.47 18.72 -28.26
N LEU A 9 32.57 17.49 -28.78
CA LEU A 9 31.66 16.98 -29.81
C LEU A 9 30.25 16.74 -29.26
N PHE A 10 30.12 16.29 -28.01
CA PHE A 10 28.82 16.14 -27.33
C PHE A 10 28.15 17.51 -27.07
N SER A 11 28.90 18.52 -26.60
CA SER A 11 28.34 19.87 -26.39
C SER A 11 27.91 20.55 -27.70
N LEU A 12 28.61 20.27 -28.81
CA LEU A 12 28.28 20.84 -30.11
C LEU A 12 27.07 20.13 -30.76
N LEU A 13 26.93 18.81 -30.58
CA LEU A 13 25.71 18.08 -30.97
C LEU A 13 24.49 18.52 -30.14
N MET A 14 24.65 18.66 -28.81
CA MET A 14 23.59 19.14 -27.92
C MET A 14 23.13 20.57 -28.27
N SER A 15 24.04 21.42 -28.78
CA SER A 15 23.68 22.77 -29.21
C SER A 15 22.92 22.84 -30.54
N GLN A 16 23.04 21.82 -31.41
CA GLN A 16 22.31 21.76 -32.69
C GLN A 16 20.96 21.03 -32.56
N GLU A 17 20.83 20.04 -31.68
CA GLU A 17 19.56 19.34 -31.42
C GLU A 17 18.60 20.14 -30.50
N CYS A 18 19.12 21.03 -29.65
CA CYS A 18 18.29 21.93 -28.83
C CYS A 18 17.44 22.94 -29.63
N LEU A 19 17.72 23.15 -30.92
CA LEU A 19 16.99 24.12 -31.75
C LEU A 19 15.63 23.61 -32.28
N PHE A 20 15.28 22.34 -32.03
CA PHE A 20 14.03 21.73 -32.50
C PHE A 20 13.29 20.88 -31.45
N ALA A 21 13.70 20.90 -30.18
CA ALA A 21 12.88 20.30 -29.13
C ALA A 21 11.63 21.17 -28.92
N GLU A 22 10.46 20.67 -29.31
CA GLU A 22 9.17 21.30 -29.07
C GLU A 22 9.02 21.58 -27.56
N GLU A 23 8.89 22.85 -27.17
CA GLU A 23 8.74 23.22 -25.76
C GLU A 23 7.46 22.59 -25.20
N LEU A 24 7.62 21.54 -24.40
CA LEU A 24 6.50 20.85 -23.78
C LEU A 24 5.77 21.79 -22.79
N PRO A 25 4.45 21.95 -22.90
CA PRO A 25 3.69 22.80 -21.99
C PRO A 25 3.67 22.23 -20.57
N LEU A 26 3.95 23.08 -19.58
CA LEU A 26 3.90 22.77 -18.14
C LEU A 26 2.44 22.70 -17.62
N SER A 27 1.67 21.76 -18.14
CA SER A 27 0.29 21.47 -17.73
C SER A 27 0.09 19.97 -17.69
N ALA A 28 -0.44 19.44 -16.59
CA ALA A 28 -0.71 18.00 -16.45
C ALA A 28 -1.52 17.46 -17.63
N ARG A 29 -2.60 18.16 -18.03
CA ARG A 29 -3.44 17.75 -19.16
C ARG A 29 -2.68 17.73 -20.48
N ALA A 30 -1.83 18.72 -20.72
CA ALA A 30 -1.09 18.83 -21.97
C ALA A 30 0.03 17.78 -22.06
N LEU A 31 0.74 17.50 -20.96
CA LEU A 31 1.72 16.43 -20.87
C LEU A 31 1.08 15.05 -21.08
N LEU A 32 -0.11 14.81 -20.52
CA LEU A 32 -0.85 13.57 -20.73
C LEU A 32 -1.38 13.43 -22.17
N GLN A 33 -1.79 14.53 -22.79
CA GLN A 33 -2.15 14.52 -24.21
C GLN A 33 -0.95 14.17 -25.08
N GLU A 34 0.24 14.68 -24.77
CA GLU A 34 1.44 14.34 -25.51
C GLU A 34 1.87 12.89 -25.28
N ALA A 35 1.82 12.40 -24.04
CA ALA A 35 2.04 10.99 -23.73
C ALA A 35 1.08 10.08 -24.53
N SER A 36 -0.19 10.48 -24.65
CA SER A 36 -1.20 9.80 -25.47
C SER A 36 -0.81 9.79 -26.95
N ASN A 37 -0.45 10.94 -27.50
CA ASN A 37 -0.04 11.07 -28.91
C ASN A 37 1.15 10.15 -29.23
N ILE A 38 2.20 10.18 -28.41
CA ILE A 38 3.38 9.32 -28.56
C ILE A 38 2.96 7.85 -28.55
N THR A 39 2.17 7.46 -27.55
CA THR A 39 1.76 6.07 -27.34
C THR A 39 0.90 5.53 -28.48
N LEU A 40 0.00 6.37 -29.03
CA LEU A 40 -0.85 5.98 -30.15
C LEU A 40 -0.06 5.67 -31.42
N THR A 41 1.12 6.28 -31.60
CA THR A 41 2.03 6.03 -32.75
C THR A 41 2.91 4.78 -32.59
N MET A 42 2.99 4.19 -31.39
CA MET A 42 3.80 3.00 -31.13
C MET A 42 3.25 1.76 -31.84
N GLN A 43 4.15 0.88 -32.30
CA GLN A 43 3.80 -0.49 -32.65
C GLN A 43 3.61 -1.32 -31.37
N GLU A 44 2.67 -2.27 -31.37
CA GLU A 44 2.26 -3.03 -30.17
C GLU A 44 3.46 -3.68 -29.44
N PRO A 45 3.41 -3.80 -28.09
CA PRO A 45 2.27 -3.55 -27.21
C PRO A 45 2.19 -2.11 -26.65
N LYS A 46 1.05 -1.44 -26.79
CA LYS A 46 0.79 -0.08 -26.25
C LYS A 46 -0.31 0.01 -25.19
N SER A 47 -1.03 -1.09 -24.96
CA SER A 47 -2.22 -1.10 -24.08
C SER A 47 -1.91 -0.73 -22.62
N ASP A 48 -0.77 -1.15 -22.07
CA ASP A 48 -0.40 -0.83 -20.68
C ASP A 48 -0.11 0.67 -20.51
N VAL A 49 0.61 1.27 -21.45
CA VAL A 49 0.92 2.71 -21.45
C VAL A 49 -0.35 3.53 -21.66
N LEU A 50 -1.24 3.13 -22.58
CA LEU A 50 -2.53 3.78 -22.79
C LEU A 50 -3.42 3.71 -21.54
N SER A 51 -3.40 2.57 -20.82
CA SER A 51 -4.13 2.42 -19.56
C SER A 51 -3.62 3.40 -18.51
N SER A 52 -2.29 3.49 -18.32
CA SER A 52 -1.69 4.43 -17.37
C SER A 52 -2.01 5.88 -17.71
N ILE A 53 -1.96 6.25 -19.00
CA ILE A 53 -2.30 7.61 -19.46
C ILE A 53 -3.79 7.90 -19.22
N ALA A 54 -4.69 6.97 -19.57
CA ALA A 54 -6.12 7.15 -19.36
C ALA A 54 -6.46 7.36 -17.87
N ILE A 55 -5.85 6.59 -16.97
CA ILE A 55 -6.03 6.76 -15.52
C ILE A 55 -5.56 8.15 -15.07
N ALA A 56 -4.38 8.59 -15.50
CA ALA A 56 -3.86 9.90 -15.17
C ALA A 56 -4.74 11.04 -15.75
N GLN A 57 -5.29 10.86 -16.95
CA GLN A 57 -6.23 11.80 -17.56
C GLN A 57 -7.53 11.91 -16.76
N LEU A 58 -8.09 10.80 -16.27
CA LEU A 58 -9.26 10.82 -15.40
C LEU A 58 -9.00 11.60 -14.11
N GLN A 59 -7.80 11.46 -13.52
CA GLN A 59 -7.41 12.24 -12.34
C GLN A 59 -7.25 13.73 -12.65
N ALA A 60 -6.74 14.06 -13.84
CA ALA A 60 -6.63 15.44 -14.34
C ALA A 60 -7.98 16.03 -14.82
N GLY A 61 -9.09 15.28 -14.75
CA GLY A 61 -10.40 15.68 -15.25
C GLY A 61 -10.56 15.64 -16.77
N ASP A 62 -9.61 15.07 -17.51
CA ASP A 62 -9.64 14.89 -18.97
C ASP A 62 -10.37 13.60 -19.36
N VAL A 63 -11.66 13.54 -19.05
CA VAL A 63 -12.51 12.36 -19.31
C VAL A 63 -12.58 12.01 -20.79
N GLU A 64 -12.61 13.02 -21.67
CA GLU A 64 -12.63 12.82 -23.13
C GLU A 64 -11.34 12.20 -23.65
N GLY A 65 -10.18 12.68 -23.18
CA GLY A 65 -8.89 12.11 -23.52
C GLY A 65 -8.75 10.66 -23.03
N ALA A 66 -9.21 10.38 -21.81
CA ALA A 66 -9.24 9.02 -21.26
C ALA A 66 -10.13 8.08 -22.07
N LEU A 67 -11.33 8.55 -22.47
CA LEU A 67 -12.23 7.79 -23.34
C LEU A 67 -11.59 7.48 -24.69
N LYS A 68 -10.94 8.46 -25.32
CA LYS A 68 -10.22 8.27 -26.60
C LYS A 68 -9.14 7.18 -26.47
N ASN A 69 -8.35 7.22 -25.40
CA ASN A 69 -7.31 6.21 -25.15
C ASN A 69 -7.92 4.83 -24.88
N ALA A 70 -8.98 4.75 -24.06
CA ALA A 70 -9.69 3.49 -23.81
C ALA A 70 -10.18 2.85 -25.11
N LEU A 71 -10.77 3.63 -26.02
CA LEU A 71 -11.27 3.14 -27.31
C LEU A 71 -10.15 2.67 -28.26
N ALA A 72 -8.92 3.18 -28.10
CA ALA A 72 -7.76 2.77 -28.87
C ALA A 72 -7.06 1.51 -28.33
N MET A 73 -7.46 1.00 -27.15
CA MET A 73 -6.88 -0.20 -26.53
C MET A 73 -7.45 -1.48 -27.15
N THR A 74 -6.59 -2.48 -27.30
CA THR A 74 -6.96 -3.84 -27.71
C THR A 74 -7.16 -4.74 -26.50
N ASN A 75 -6.20 -4.73 -25.57
CA ASN A 75 -6.29 -5.45 -24.30
C ASN A 75 -6.81 -4.52 -23.20
N ASN A 76 -7.56 -5.07 -22.23
CA ASN A 76 -8.07 -4.35 -21.06
C ASN A 76 -9.04 -3.18 -21.33
N ARG A 77 -9.48 -2.97 -22.58
CA ARG A 77 -10.44 -1.91 -22.97
C ARG A 77 -11.69 -1.84 -22.08
N PRO A 78 -12.40 -2.96 -21.79
CA PRO A 78 -13.63 -2.90 -20.99
C PRO A 78 -13.41 -2.28 -19.60
N ASN A 79 -12.30 -2.61 -18.94
CA ASN A 79 -11.97 -2.08 -17.62
C ASN A 79 -11.61 -0.58 -17.65
N THR A 80 -10.89 -0.13 -18.69
CA THR A 80 -10.61 1.30 -18.87
C THR A 80 -11.90 2.09 -19.15
N LEU A 81 -12.82 1.53 -19.95
CA LEU A 81 -14.14 2.14 -20.16
C LEU A 81 -14.96 2.19 -18.87
N ALA A 82 -14.90 1.16 -18.01
CA ALA A 82 -15.55 1.17 -16.70
C ALA A 82 -15.01 2.30 -15.79
N SER A 83 -13.70 2.56 -15.84
CA SER A 83 -13.09 3.71 -15.14
C SER A 83 -13.59 5.05 -15.68
N VAL A 84 -13.78 5.17 -17.00
CA VAL A 84 -14.38 6.37 -17.62
C VAL A 84 -15.82 6.57 -17.16
N VAL A 85 -16.64 5.50 -17.16
CA VAL A 85 -18.02 5.54 -16.63
C VAL A 85 -18.03 6.04 -15.18
N ALA A 86 -17.14 5.51 -14.34
CA ALA A 86 -17.04 5.91 -12.94
C ALA A 86 -16.72 7.41 -12.79
N ALA A 87 -15.81 7.94 -13.59
CA ALA A 87 -15.46 9.36 -13.57
C ALA A 87 -16.63 10.25 -14.03
N GLN A 88 -17.30 9.88 -15.12
CA GLN A 88 -18.49 10.60 -15.60
C GLN A 88 -19.59 10.63 -14.53
N ALA A 89 -19.92 9.48 -13.93
CA ALA A 89 -20.91 9.39 -12.87
C ALA A 89 -20.53 10.23 -11.64
N LYS A 90 -19.25 10.22 -11.24
CA LYS A 90 -18.73 11.04 -10.14
C LYS A 90 -18.86 12.55 -10.40
N MET A 91 -18.73 12.97 -11.66
CA MET A 91 -18.93 14.36 -12.09
C MET A 91 -20.41 14.74 -12.27
N GLY A 92 -21.34 13.83 -12.03
CA GLY A 92 -22.77 14.04 -12.21
C GLY A 92 -23.26 13.87 -13.65
N ASP A 93 -22.38 13.52 -14.60
CA ASP A 93 -22.74 13.19 -15.98
C ASP A 93 -23.27 11.74 -16.07
N ILE A 94 -24.43 11.51 -15.45
CA ILE A 94 -25.10 10.20 -15.43
C ILE A 94 -25.45 9.74 -16.86
N GLU A 95 -25.82 10.68 -17.74
CA GLU A 95 -26.16 10.38 -19.13
C GLU A 95 -24.92 9.97 -19.95
N GLY A 96 -23.80 10.70 -19.83
CA GLY A 96 -22.53 10.33 -20.44
C GLY A 96 -22.00 8.99 -19.90
N ALA A 97 -22.09 8.78 -18.59
CA ALA A 97 -21.75 7.49 -17.96
C ALA A 97 -22.58 6.34 -18.55
N THR A 98 -23.89 6.54 -18.74
CA THR A 98 -24.78 5.55 -19.35
C THR A 98 -24.45 5.29 -20.83
N ARG A 99 -24.08 6.33 -21.58
CA ARG A 99 -23.61 6.18 -22.97
C ARG A 99 -22.31 5.38 -23.04
N THR A 100 -21.33 5.67 -22.20
CA THR A 100 -20.07 4.91 -22.18
C THR A 100 -20.28 3.48 -21.71
N LEU A 101 -21.16 3.24 -20.73
CA LEU A 101 -21.55 1.90 -20.29
C LEU A 101 -22.09 1.04 -21.45
N SER A 102 -22.78 1.64 -22.43
CA SER A 102 -23.31 0.93 -23.59
C SER A 102 -22.22 0.38 -24.52
N LEU A 103 -20.97 0.85 -24.37
CA LEU A 103 -19.80 0.39 -25.13
C LEU A 103 -19.07 -0.80 -24.46
N ILE A 104 -19.56 -1.26 -23.32
CA ILE A 104 -18.96 -2.33 -22.52
C ILE A 104 -19.79 -3.61 -22.69
N ASP A 105 -19.25 -4.53 -23.48
CA ASP A 105 -19.84 -5.86 -23.75
C ASP A 105 -19.41 -6.92 -22.73
N ASP A 106 -18.29 -6.71 -22.04
CA ASP A 106 -17.79 -7.63 -21.02
C ASP A 106 -18.64 -7.53 -19.75
N ASP A 107 -19.22 -8.65 -19.30
CA ASP A 107 -20.17 -8.71 -18.19
C ASP A 107 -19.57 -8.16 -16.87
N ILE A 108 -18.30 -8.47 -16.59
CA ILE A 108 -17.63 -8.06 -15.35
C ILE A 108 -17.36 -6.57 -15.37
N ALA A 109 -16.77 -6.05 -16.45
CA ALA A 109 -16.52 -4.62 -16.61
C ALA A 109 -17.83 -3.82 -16.62
N ARG A 110 -18.90 -4.37 -17.23
CA ARG A 110 -20.22 -3.77 -17.25
C ARG A 110 -20.83 -3.70 -15.86
N ALA A 111 -20.72 -4.77 -15.06
CA ALA A 111 -21.14 -4.77 -13.67
C ALA A 111 -20.36 -3.73 -12.83
N ASN A 112 -19.05 -3.62 -13.04
CA ASN A 112 -18.21 -2.62 -12.38
C ASN A 112 -18.58 -1.17 -12.77
N ALA A 113 -19.05 -0.97 -14.00
CA ALA A 113 -19.46 0.33 -14.53
C ALA A 113 -20.90 0.73 -14.11
N LEU A 114 -21.80 -0.25 -13.89
CA LEU A 114 -23.17 -0.01 -13.40
C LEU A 114 -23.21 0.54 -11.98
N ARG A 115 -22.32 0.05 -11.09
CA ARG A 115 -22.26 0.48 -9.68
C ARG A 115 -22.11 2.00 -9.52
N PRO A 116 -21.10 2.68 -10.11
CA PRO A 116 -20.95 4.14 -10.01
C PRO A 116 -22.19 4.93 -10.43
N ILE A 117 -22.94 4.42 -11.43
CA ILE A 117 -24.19 5.04 -11.89
C ILE A 117 -25.27 4.87 -10.82
N ALA A 118 -25.45 3.67 -10.26
CA ALA A 118 -26.38 3.45 -9.15
C ALA A 118 -26.08 4.36 -7.95
N VAL A 119 -24.81 4.49 -7.60
CA VAL A 119 -24.34 5.41 -6.53
C VAL A 119 -24.67 6.88 -6.87
N ALA A 120 -24.51 7.30 -8.13
CA ALA A 120 -24.86 8.65 -8.55
C ALA A 120 -26.37 8.93 -8.40
N TYR A 121 -27.23 7.97 -8.74
CA TYR A 121 -28.68 8.07 -8.48
C TYR A 121 -28.99 8.14 -6.98
N ALA A 122 -28.36 7.31 -6.16
CA ALA A 122 -28.58 7.34 -4.71
C ALA A 122 -28.17 8.69 -4.10
N LYS A 123 -27.05 9.28 -4.55
CA LYS A 123 -26.62 10.63 -4.14
C LYS A 123 -27.60 11.73 -4.58
N ALA A 124 -28.29 11.52 -5.69
CA ALA A 124 -29.39 12.37 -6.15
C ALA A 124 -30.72 12.09 -5.41
N ALA A 125 -30.67 11.32 -4.30
CA ALA A 125 -31.82 10.87 -3.50
C ALA A 125 -32.81 9.95 -4.24
N ASP A 126 -32.46 9.44 -5.42
CA ASP A 126 -33.24 8.44 -6.15
C ASP A 126 -32.78 7.03 -5.79
N ILE A 127 -33.08 6.63 -4.55
CA ILE A 127 -32.75 5.30 -4.03
C ILE A 127 -33.46 4.20 -4.84
N GLN A 128 -34.66 4.48 -5.35
CA GLN A 128 -35.39 3.51 -6.16
C GLN A 128 -34.63 3.19 -7.46
N LYS A 129 -34.20 4.21 -8.21
CA LYS A 129 -33.43 4.00 -9.44
C LYS A 129 -32.08 3.35 -9.17
N ALA A 130 -31.42 3.73 -8.08
CA ALA A 130 -30.20 3.07 -7.65
C ALA A 130 -30.42 1.57 -7.44
N MET A 131 -31.48 1.18 -6.74
CA MET A 131 -31.83 -0.22 -6.50
C MET A 131 -32.26 -0.98 -7.77
N GLU A 132 -32.93 -0.31 -8.72
CA GLU A 132 -33.24 -0.88 -10.05
C GLU A 132 -31.98 -1.23 -10.85
N LEU A 133 -30.94 -0.40 -10.76
CA LEU A 133 -29.65 -0.68 -11.40
C LEU A 133 -28.89 -1.79 -10.66
N VAL A 134 -28.95 -1.81 -9.33
CA VAL A 134 -28.37 -2.90 -8.53
C VAL A 134 -28.99 -4.25 -8.90
N ALA A 135 -30.31 -4.30 -9.12
CA ALA A 135 -31.00 -5.52 -9.55
C ALA A 135 -30.55 -6.06 -10.93
N GLN A 136 -29.87 -5.25 -11.74
CA GLN A 136 -29.27 -5.68 -13.01
C GLN A 136 -27.87 -6.29 -12.84
N LEU A 137 -27.27 -6.16 -11.66
CA LEU A 137 -25.98 -6.76 -11.35
C LEU A 137 -26.17 -8.26 -11.03
N PRO A 138 -25.27 -9.14 -11.48
CA PRO A 138 -25.33 -10.54 -11.07
C PRO A 138 -25.17 -10.65 -9.55
N VAL A 139 -26.06 -11.39 -8.89
CA VAL A 139 -26.14 -11.50 -7.41
C VAL A 139 -24.81 -11.93 -6.79
N ASN A 140 -24.10 -12.88 -7.42
CA ASN A 140 -22.81 -13.40 -6.94
C ASN A 140 -21.60 -12.53 -7.36
N HIS A 141 -21.84 -11.36 -7.94
CA HIS A 141 -20.78 -10.45 -8.37
C HIS A 141 -20.46 -9.45 -7.26
N ALA A 142 -19.17 -9.22 -6.99
CA ALA A 142 -18.72 -8.30 -5.94
C ALA A 142 -19.37 -6.90 -6.07
N ALA A 143 -19.56 -6.43 -7.31
CA ALA A 143 -20.23 -5.16 -7.60
C ALA A 143 -21.65 -5.06 -7.02
N HIS A 144 -22.41 -6.16 -6.93
CA HIS A 144 -23.77 -6.18 -6.38
C HIS A 144 -23.77 -5.81 -4.89
N VAL A 145 -22.96 -6.53 -4.12
CA VAL A 145 -22.78 -6.32 -2.68
C VAL A 145 -22.26 -4.91 -2.41
N VAL A 146 -21.23 -4.48 -3.14
CA VAL A 146 -20.61 -3.18 -2.90
C VAL A 146 -21.57 -2.03 -3.26
N ALA A 147 -22.41 -2.18 -4.29
CA ALA A 147 -23.41 -1.17 -4.62
C ALA A 147 -24.48 -1.03 -3.53
N LEU A 148 -24.96 -2.15 -2.95
CA LEU A 148 -25.88 -2.11 -1.80
C LEU A 148 -25.26 -1.43 -0.59
N VAL A 149 -23.99 -1.72 -0.31
CA VAL A 149 -23.22 -1.06 0.75
C VAL A 149 -23.14 0.45 0.51
N ASP A 150 -22.73 0.89 -0.69
CA ASP A 150 -22.63 2.33 -1.01
C ASP A 150 -23.97 3.04 -0.85
N ILE A 151 -25.07 2.41 -1.30
CA ILE A 151 -26.43 2.93 -1.14
C ILE A 151 -26.80 3.03 0.35
N ALA A 152 -26.54 1.98 1.13
CA ALA A 152 -26.81 1.98 2.57
C ALA A 152 -26.02 3.08 3.29
N VAL A 153 -24.75 3.31 2.92
CA VAL A 153 -23.94 4.41 3.45
C VAL A 153 -24.55 5.78 3.12
N ILE A 154 -25.04 5.95 1.89
CA ILE A 154 -25.73 7.19 1.48
C ILE A 154 -27.02 7.38 2.28
N GLN A 155 -27.82 6.32 2.48
CA GLN A 155 -29.03 6.35 3.30
C GLN A 155 -28.71 6.75 4.75
N ALA A 156 -27.75 6.09 5.38
CA ALA A 156 -27.35 6.38 6.75
C ALA A 156 -26.79 7.80 6.92
N SER A 157 -25.98 8.27 5.95
CA SER A 157 -25.47 9.64 5.92
C SER A 157 -26.59 10.68 5.74
N GLY A 158 -27.68 10.29 5.08
CA GLY A 158 -28.92 11.07 4.98
C GLY A 158 -29.83 10.96 6.22
N GLY A 159 -29.41 10.25 7.27
CA GLY A 159 -30.18 10.04 8.51
C GLY A 159 -31.11 8.81 8.51
N ASP A 160 -31.14 8.01 7.43
CA ASP A 160 -31.95 6.81 7.31
C ASP A 160 -31.16 5.54 7.70
N THR A 161 -30.78 5.44 8.97
CA THR A 161 -30.03 4.28 9.49
C THR A 161 -30.84 2.98 9.39
N GLU A 162 -32.15 3.04 9.61
CA GLU A 162 -33.03 1.87 9.52
C GLU A 162 -33.12 1.37 8.07
N GLY A 163 -33.31 2.26 7.10
CA GLY A 163 -33.30 1.93 5.68
C GLY A 163 -31.94 1.39 5.23
N ALA A 164 -30.84 1.94 5.72
CA ALA A 164 -29.49 1.45 5.45
C ALA A 164 -29.30 -0.01 5.94
N LEU A 165 -29.71 -0.31 7.18
CA LEU A 165 -29.66 -1.67 7.72
C LEU A 165 -30.57 -2.64 6.94
N LYS A 166 -31.74 -2.19 6.49
CA LYS A 166 -32.62 -2.98 5.61
C LYS A 166 -31.99 -3.25 4.25
N THR A 167 -31.30 -2.27 3.66
CA THR A 167 -30.57 -2.45 2.40
C THR A 167 -29.47 -3.50 2.54
N LEU A 168 -28.69 -3.46 3.63
CA LEU A 168 -27.66 -4.46 3.91
C LEU A 168 -28.22 -5.86 4.19
N ALA A 169 -29.42 -5.97 4.75
CA ALA A 169 -30.05 -7.24 5.05
C ALA A 169 -30.44 -8.04 3.79
N ARG A 170 -30.52 -7.41 2.61
CA ARG A 170 -31.01 -8.03 1.37
C ARG A 170 -30.13 -9.16 0.82
N GLU A 171 -28.81 -9.09 1.02
CA GLU A 171 -27.90 -10.10 0.49
C GLU A 171 -27.41 -11.08 1.54
N TRP A 172 -26.99 -10.61 2.72
CA TRP A 172 -26.23 -11.44 3.67
C TRP A 172 -26.60 -11.27 5.15
N GLY A 173 -27.81 -10.76 5.46
CA GLY A 173 -28.21 -10.59 6.85
C GLY A 173 -27.23 -9.71 7.63
N ALA A 174 -27.04 -8.47 7.19
CA ALA A 174 -26.20 -7.48 7.87
C ALA A 174 -24.81 -8.04 8.28
N SER A 175 -24.06 -8.58 7.30
CA SER A 175 -22.66 -8.98 7.50
C SER A 175 -21.85 -7.88 8.21
N PRO A 176 -20.89 -8.23 9.10
CA PRO A 176 -20.03 -7.26 9.79
C PRO A 176 -19.39 -6.25 8.85
N TYR A 177 -18.99 -6.70 7.66
CA TYR A 177 -18.40 -5.83 6.65
C TYR A 177 -19.36 -4.75 6.17
N GLY A 178 -20.64 -5.09 5.94
CA GLY A 178 -21.64 -4.12 5.51
C GLY A 178 -21.96 -3.12 6.63
N ILE A 179 -22.16 -3.62 7.86
CA ILE A 179 -22.47 -2.76 9.01
C ILE A 179 -21.33 -1.79 9.29
N TRP A 180 -20.07 -2.24 9.22
CA TRP A 180 -18.90 -1.38 9.43
C TRP A 180 -18.90 -0.16 8.51
N GLN A 181 -19.35 -0.31 7.26
CA GLN A 181 -19.36 0.77 6.27
C GLN A 181 -20.36 1.87 6.62
N ILE A 182 -21.45 1.54 7.33
CA ILE A 182 -22.37 2.53 7.89
C ILE A 182 -21.79 3.16 9.16
N LEU A 183 -21.13 2.36 9.99
CA LEU A 183 -20.60 2.79 11.29
C LEU A 183 -19.40 3.74 11.16
N GLU A 184 -18.52 3.49 10.19
CA GLU A 184 -17.27 4.23 9.99
C GLU A 184 -17.47 5.73 9.73
N PRO A 185 -18.39 6.18 8.85
CA PRO A 185 -18.70 7.60 8.68
C PRO A 185 -19.17 8.27 9.99
N THR A 186 -20.01 7.60 10.78
CA THR A 186 -20.47 8.11 12.09
C THR A 186 -19.30 8.28 13.06
N LEU A 187 -18.40 7.29 13.11
CA LEU A 187 -17.17 7.37 13.90
C LEU A 187 -16.23 8.49 13.40
N ALA A 188 -16.13 8.70 12.09
CA ALA A 188 -15.32 9.77 11.49
C ALA A 188 -15.88 11.17 11.80
N ALA A 189 -17.21 11.30 11.90
CA ALA A 189 -17.87 12.52 12.36
C ALA A 189 -17.68 12.78 13.87
N GLY A 190 -17.13 11.81 14.62
CA GLY A 190 -16.88 11.91 16.06
C GLY A 190 -18.10 11.59 16.94
N ASP A 191 -19.20 11.11 16.36
CA ASP A 191 -20.41 10.75 17.10
C ASP A 191 -20.32 9.31 17.64
N ILE A 192 -19.56 9.16 18.72
CA ILE A 192 -19.33 7.86 19.35
C ILE A 192 -20.63 7.25 19.90
N ASP A 193 -21.55 8.07 20.42
CA ASP A 193 -22.77 7.56 21.02
C ASP A 193 -23.74 7.02 19.96
N ALA A 194 -23.89 7.70 18.81
CA ALA A 194 -24.65 7.16 17.69
C ALA A 194 -24.03 5.85 17.16
N ALA A 195 -22.70 5.79 17.08
CA ALA A 195 -22.01 4.57 16.68
C ALA A 195 -22.25 3.41 17.68
N LEU A 196 -22.23 3.68 18.98
CA LEU A 196 -22.57 2.69 20.01
C LEU A 196 -24.02 2.23 19.89
N GLN A 197 -24.96 3.13 19.61
CA GLN A 197 -26.37 2.77 19.41
C GLN A 197 -26.55 1.84 18.20
N ILE A 198 -25.88 2.15 17.07
CA ILE A 198 -25.89 1.28 15.89
C ILE A 198 -25.34 -0.10 16.26
N ALA A 199 -24.17 -0.15 16.90
CA ALA A 199 -23.56 -1.41 17.32
C ALA A 199 -24.47 -2.23 18.24
N GLN A 200 -25.13 -1.58 19.20
CA GLN A 200 -26.04 -2.22 20.15
C GLN A 200 -27.34 -2.70 19.51
N SER A 201 -27.79 -2.09 18.42
CA SER A 201 -29.00 -2.51 17.69
C SER A 201 -28.84 -3.83 16.93
N ILE A 202 -27.60 -4.31 16.77
CA ILE A 202 -27.28 -5.55 16.06
C ILE A 202 -27.69 -6.74 16.92
N GLN A 203 -28.51 -7.62 16.34
CA GLN A 203 -29.06 -8.78 17.05
C GLN A 203 -28.06 -9.93 17.18
N ASP A 204 -27.19 -10.13 16.18
CA ASP A 204 -26.14 -11.14 16.23
C ASP A 204 -25.03 -10.70 17.20
N GLN A 205 -24.76 -11.53 18.22
CA GLN A 205 -23.84 -11.19 19.30
C GLN A 205 -22.37 -11.10 18.85
N ASP A 206 -21.96 -11.92 17.89
CA ASP A 206 -20.60 -11.88 17.35
C ASP A 206 -20.40 -10.61 16.53
N PHE A 207 -21.39 -10.23 15.74
CA PHE A 207 -21.36 -9.00 14.93
C PHE A 207 -21.44 -7.76 15.81
N GLN A 208 -22.28 -7.77 16.84
CA GLN A 208 -22.33 -6.73 17.86
C GLN A 208 -20.97 -6.57 18.54
N SER A 209 -20.36 -7.67 18.98
CA SER A 209 -19.04 -7.65 19.64
C SER A 209 -17.96 -7.06 18.73
N TYR A 210 -17.98 -7.41 17.44
CA TYR A 210 -17.07 -6.86 16.45
C TYR A 210 -17.29 -5.36 16.21
N MET A 211 -18.55 -4.89 16.14
CA MET A 211 -18.82 -3.46 16.02
C MET A 211 -18.38 -2.68 17.26
N LEU A 212 -18.64 -3.18 18.47
CA LEU A 212 -18.18 -2.55 19.71
C LEU A 212 -16.65 -2.50 19.79
N TRP A 213 -15.96 -3.56 19.35
CA TRP A 213 -14.51 -3.54 19.20
C TRP A 213 -14.07 -2.41 18.25
N GLY A 214 -14.69 -2.32 17.07
CA GLY A 214 -14.37 -1.30 16.09
C GLY A 214 -14.65 0.13 16.59
N VAL A 215 -15.75 0.37 17.31
CA VAL A 215 -16.00 1.64 18.01
C VAL A 215 -14.86 1.95 18.99
N THR A 216 -14.45 0.96 19.80
CA THR A 216 -13.36 1.10 20.78
C THR A 216 -12.06 1.59 20.13
N THR A 217 -11.75 1.15 18.91
CA THR A 217 -10.55 1.61 18.19
C THR A 217 -10.58 3.09 17.79
N ARG A 218 -11.77 3.69 17.67
CA ARG A 218 -11.96 5.08 17.19
C ARG A 218 -12.21 6.09 18.32
N VAL A 219 -12.66 5.64 19.49
CA VAL A 219 -12.73 6.50 20.68
C VAL A 219 -11.34 7.03 21.00
N LYS A 220 -11.20 8.30 21.37
CA LYS A 220 -9.90 8.90 21.75
C LYS A 220 -9.61 8.80 23.25
N ASP A 221 -10.64 8.88 24.08
CA ASP A 221 -10.50 8.81 25.53
C ASP A 221 -10.23 7.37 25.99
N LEU A 222 -9.06 7.14 26.60
CA LEU A 222 -8.61 5.81 27.04
C LEU A 222 -9.55 5.17 28.07
N ASN A 223 -10.12 5.97 28.99
CA ASN A 223 -11.04 5.45 29.99
C ASN A 223 -12.33 4.96 29.34
N ARG A 224 -12.88 5.77 28.42
CA ARG A 224 -14.05 5.39 27.64
C ARG A 224 -13.82 4.16 26.78
N LYS A 225 -12.62 3.99 26.20
CA LYS A 225 -12.25 2.73 25.52
C LYS A 225 -12.32 1.53 26.46
N LEU A 226 -11.76 1.65 27.66
CA LEU A 226 -11.76 0.58 28.66
C LEU A 226 -13.18 0.23 29.13
N GLU A 227 -14.04 1.23 29.28
CA GLU A 227 -15.46 1.04 29.58
C GLU A 227 -16.17 0.25 28.48
N ILE A 228 -16.03 0.67 27.21
CA ILE A 228 -16.65 -0.01 26.08
C ILE A 228 -16.10 -1.43 25.96
N ALA A 229 -14.78 -1.62 26.03
CA ALA A 229 -14.15 -2.94 25.99
C ALA A 229 -14.66 -3.88 27.10
N ALA A 230 -14.99 -3.36 28.28
CA ALA A 230 -15.55 -4.15 29.38
C ALA A 230 -16.96 -4.68 29.08
N THR A 231 -17.73 -3.99 28.23
CA THR A 231 -19.07 -4.42 27.79
C THR A 231 -19.04 -5.53 26.74
N ILE A 232 -17.91 -5.70 26.04
CA ILE A 232 -17.75 -6.76 25.04
C ILE A 232 -17.64 -8.12 25.75
N PRO A 233 -18.44 -9.13 25.36
CA PRO A 233 -18.31 -10.50 25.88
C PRO A 233 -16.90 -11.07 25.72
N ASN A 234 -16.50 -11.99 26.60
CA ASN A 234 -15.21 -12.68 26.45
C ASN A 234 -15.16 -13.46 25.12
N GLY A 235 -14.06 -13.32 24.40
CA GLY A 235 -13.88 -13.84 23.06
C GLY A 235 -12.87 -12.99 22.28
N HIS A 236 -12.86 -13.19 20.96
CA HIS A 236 -11.88 -12.57 20.08
C HIS A 236 -11.93 -11.03 20.14
N ALA A 237 -13.12 -10.44 19.96
CA ALA A 237 -13.30 -8.99 19.93
C ALA A 237 -12.84 -8.27 21.21
N ARG A 238 -13.12 -8.85 22.39
CA ARG A 238 -12.68 -8.28 23.68
C ARG A 238 -11.18 -8.40 23.88
N ALA A 239 -10.60 -9.56 23.62
CA ALA A 239 -9.16 -9.77 23.73
C ALA A 239 -8.41 -8.79 22.83
N ASP A 240 -8.92 -8.58 21.62
CA ASP A 240 -8.40 -7.61 20.68
C ASP A 240 -8.54 -6.17 21.16
N ALA A 241 -9.73 -5.75 21.60
CA ALA A 241 -9.95 -4.39 22.09
C ALA A 241 -8.94 -4.04 23.19
N LEU A 242 -8.76 -4.95 24.15
CA LEU A 242 -7.83 -4.78 25.26
C LEU A 242 -6.37 -4.78 24.80
N THR A 243 -6.00 -5.62 23.83
CA THR A 243 -4.64 -5.61 23.27
C THR A 243 -4.31 -4.29 22.58
N TRP A 244 -5.24 -3.74 21.81
CA TRP A 244 -5.08 -2.42 21.16
C TRP A 244 -4.98 -1.29 22.19
N ILE A 245 -5.83 -1.29 23.21
CA ILE A 245 -5.76 -0.31 24.31
C ILE A 245 -4.40 -0.40 25.02
N ALA A 246 -3.90 -1.61 25.28
CA ALA A 246 -2.60 -1.80 25.90
C ALA A 246 -1.43 -1.29 25.04
N ALA A 247 -1.52 -1.46 23.71
CA ALA A 247 -0.54 -0.88 22.79
C ALA A 247 -0.54 0.65 22.88
N GLU A 248 -1.72 1.27 22.90
CA GLU A 248 -1.88 2.72 23.06
C GLU A 248 -1.39 3.23 24.43
N GLN A 249 -1.63 2.47 25.50
CA GLN A 249 -1.05 2.76 26.82
C GLN A 249 0.47 2.68 26.79
N SER A 250 1.06 1.72 26.06
CA SER A 250 2.51 1.60 25.92
C SER A 250 3.13 2.78 25.17
N THR A 251 2.50 3.26 24.09
CA THR A 251 3.04 4.37 23.30
C THR A 251 3.07 5.70 24.06
N VAL A 252 2.13 5.91 24.99
CA VAL A 252 2.14 7.08 25.89
C VAL A 252 2.98 6.87 27.16
N GLY A 253 3.69 5.74 27.28
CA GLY A 253 4.61 5.44 28.39
C GLY A 253 3.98 4.78 29.62
N ASN A 254 2.68 4.48 29.60
CA ASN A 254 1.94 3.86 30.71
C ASN A 254 2.13 2.33 30.72
N LEU A 255 3.37 1.87 30.86
CA LEU A 255 3.74 0.46 30.71
C LEU A 255 3.06 -0.47 31.74
N GLN A 256 2.80 0.01 32.96
CA GLN A 256 2.13 -0.81 33.97
C GLN A 256 0.65 -1.02 33.66
N ASP A 257 -0.04 0.02 33.20
CA ASP A 257 -1.43 -0.07 32.77
C ASP A 257 -1.56 -0.96 31.54
N ALA A 258 -0.62 -0.82 30.57
CA ALA A 258 -0.55 -1.70 29.42
C ALA A 258 -0.46 -3.18 29.81
N ARG A 259 0.44 -3.50 30.75
CA ARG A 259 0.57 -4.88 31.28
C ARG A 259 -0.70 -5.36 31.96
N HIS A 260 -1.33 -4.52 32.78
CA HIS A 260 -2.60 -4.88 33.43
C HIS A 260 -3.71 -5.15 32.41
N THR A 261 -3.82 -4.30 31.39
CA THR A 261 -4.79 -4.46 30.29
C THR A 261 -4.50 -5.73 29.47
N LEU A 262 -3.23 -6.08 29.22
CA LEU A 262 -2.85 -7.33 28.55
C LEU A 262 -3.22 -8.58 29.35
N LEU A 263 -3.14 -8.54 30.67
CA LEU A 263 -3.62 -9.65 31.51
C LEU A 263 -5.13 -9.85 31.36
N ARG A 264 -5.91 -8.76 31.31
CA ARG A 264 -7.35 -8.82 31.00
C ARG A 264 -7.63 -9.33 29.59
N ALA A 265 -6.76 -9.03 28.61
CA ALA A 265 -6.86 -9.59 27.27
C ALA A 265 -6.65 -11.11 27.29
N ILE A 266 -5.69 -11.60 28.08
CA ILE A 266 -5.42 -13.03 28.26
C ILE A 266 -6.63 -13.76 28.88
N GLU A 267 -7.33 -13.14 29.82
CA GLU A 267 -8.54 -13.71 30.44
C GLU A 267 -9.68 -13.95 29.44
N ALA A 268 -9.72 -13.23 28.31
CA ALA A 268 -10.73 -13.40 27.27
C ALA A 268 -10.42 -14.57 26.31
N ILE A 269 -9.14 -14.99 26.21
CA ILE A 269 -8.67 -16.02 25.28
C ILE A 269 -9.41 -17.37 25.41
N PRO A 270 -9.71 -17.91 26.60
CA PRO A 270 -10.37 -19.21 26.73
C PRO A 270 -11.74 -19.31 26.06
N SER A 271 -12.40 -18.18 25.81
CA SER A 271 -13.71 -18.15 25.12
C SER A 271 -13.57 -18.26 23.59
N ILE A 272 -12.36 -18.14 23.04
CA ILE A 272 -12.08 -18.24 21.60
C ILE A 272 -12.00 -19.71 21.18
N GLN A 273 -13.01 -20.18 20.45
CA GLN A 273 -13.10 -21.58 20.03
C GLN A 273 -12.20 -21.92 18.83
N ASN A 274 -12.06 -21.00 17.87
CA ASN A 274 -11.26 -21.21 16.69
C ASN A 274 -9.76 -21.14 17.06
N ILE A 275 -9.02 -22.23 16.80
CA ILE A 275 -7.60 -22.35 17.15
C ILE A 275 -6.72 -21.30 16.46
N TRP A 276 -7.04 -20.93 15.23
CA TRP A 276 -6.28 -19.95 14.44
C TRP A 276 -6.53 -18.54 14.99
N ALA A 277 -7.80 -18.19 15.24
CA ALA A 277 -8.16 -16.92 15.86
C ALA A 277 -7.55 -16.78 17.27
N LYS A 278 -7.49 -17.88 18.02
CA LYS A 278 -6.83 -17.92 19.33
C LYS A 278 -5.32 -17.66 19.21
N ALA A 279 -4.66 -18.33 18.26
CA ALA A 279 -3.24 -18.17 17.99
C ALA A 279 -2.88 -16.73 17.55
N ASP A 280 -3.70 -16.11 16.70
CA ASP A 280 -3.54 -14.71 16.26
C ASP A 280 -3.60 -13.72 17.41
N VAL A 281 -4.60 -13.87 18.29
CA VAL A 281 -4.75 -13.02 19.49
C VAL A 281 -3.56 -13.22 20.42
N GLN A 282 -3.13 -14.45 20.66
CA GLN A 282 -1.96 -14.75 21.49
C GLN A 282 -0.67 -14.15 20.91
N TRP A 283 -0.48 -14.24 19.59
CA TRP A 283 0.66 -13.63 18.89
C TRP A 283 0.66 -12.11 19.12
N ARG A 284 -0.46 -11.43 18.86
CA ARG A 284 -0.56 -9.98 19.05
C ARG A 284 -0.31 -9.55 20.50
N ILE A 285 -0.86 -10.29 21.47
CA ILE A 285 -0.58 -10.05 22.89
C ILE A 285 0.92 -10.21 23.19
N ALA A 286 1.57 -11.26 22.69
CA ALA A 286 2.99 -11.49 22.91
C ALA A 286 3.85 -10.34 22.34
N LYS A 287 3.54 -9.88 21.13
CA LYS A 287 4.21 -8.71 20.53
C LYS A 287 4.03 -7.45 21.39
N THR A 288 2.79 -7.13 21.77
CA THR A 288 2.51 -5.92 22.58
C THR A 288 3.13 -6.02 23.97
N MET A 289 3.23 -7.21 24.55
CA MET A 289 3.99 -7.44 25.79
C MET A 289 5.47 -7.09 25.61
N ALA A 290 6.11 -7.51 24.52
CA ALA A 290 7.49 -7.16 24.23
C ALA A 290 7.68 -5.64 24.05
N GLU A 291 6.77 -4.98 23.33
CA GLU A 291 6.75 -3.51 23.17
C GLU A 291 6.53 -2.79 24.51
N ALA A 292 5.77 -3.38 25.43
CA ALA A 292 5.58 -2.91 26.81
C ALA A 292 6.74 -3.27 27.76
N ASN A 293 7.91 -3.65 27.23
CA ASN A 293 9.09 -4.11 27.95
C ASN A 293 8.85 -5.33 28.88
N ASP A 294 7.84 -6.16 28.59
CA ASP A 294 7.61 -7.46 29.23
C ASP A 294 8.01 -8.62 28.30
N VAL A 295 9.30 -8.68 27.97
CA VAL A 295 9.87 -9.76 27.15
C VAL A 295 9.66 -11.15 27.78
N PRO A 296 9.83 -11.36 29.10
CA PRO A 296 9.57 -12.67 29.70
C PRO A 296 8.12 -13.13 29.53
N GLY A 297 7.15 -12.23 29.74
CA GLY A 297 5.73 -12.50 29.48
C GLY A 297 5.46 -12.81 28.02
N ALA A 298 6.02 -11.99 27.11
CA ALA A 298 5.92 -12.18 25.67
C ALA A 298 6.41 -13.57 25.22
N ARG A 299 7.63 -13.97 25.65
CA ARG A 299 8.21 -15.29 25.35
C ARG A 299 7.34 -16.43 25.87
N LYS A 300 6.76 -16.27 27.08
CA LYS A 300 5.87 -17.28 27.68
C LYS A 300 4.60 -17.47 26.85
N ILE A 301 3.95 -16.38 26.43
CA ILE A 301 2.75 -16.46 25.58
C ILE A 301 3.10 -17.03 24.22
N ALA A 302 4.16 -16.53 23.56
CA ALA A 302 4.59 -17.00 22.25
C ALA A 302 4.84 -18.52 22.24
N ARG A 303 5.57 -19.06 23.22
CA ARG A 303 5.82 -20.51 23.33
C ARG A 303 4.57 -21.36 23.50
N ALA A 304 3.51 -20.79 24.06
CA ALA A 304 2.23 -21.48 24.27
C ALA A 304 1.31 -21.44 23.02
N ILE A 305 1.73 -20.78 21.94
CA ILE A 305 0.94 -20.70 20.70
C ILE A 305 1.02 -22.02 19.93
N ASP A 306 -0.15 -22.49 19.52
CA ASP A 306 -0.37 -23.59 18.59
C ASP A 306 -1.39 -23.09 17.55
N PRO A 307 -1.07 -23.09 16.24
CA PRO A 307 -0.02 -23.87 15.56
C PRO A 307 1.37 -23.23 15.48
N LYS A 308 2.39 -24.07 15.24
CA LYS A 308 3.82 -23.71 15.13
C LYS A 308 4.08 -22.47 14.27
N GLY A 309 3.39 -22.32 13.14
CA GLY A 309 3.57 -21.14 12.27
C GLY A 309 3.26 -19.81 12.96
N HIS A 310 2.22 -19.74 13.79
CA HIS A 310 1.87 -18.52 14.54
C HIS A 310 2.87 -18.26 15.68
N ARG A 311 3.35 -19.34 16.31
CA ARG A 311 4.41 -19.28 17.31
C ARG A 311 5.70 -18.70 16.73
N GLU A 312 6.13 -19.20 15.57
CA GLU A 312 7.31 -18.68 14.87
C GLU A 312 7.16 -17.20 14.53
N MET A 313 5.99 -16.77 14.03
CA MET A 313 5.73 -15.36 13.77
C MET A 313 5.76 -14.49 15.03
N ALA A 314 5.21 -14.97 16.14
CA ALA A 314 5.29 -14.28 17.43
C ALA A 314 6.72 -14.13 17.93
N LEU A 315 7.54 -15.17 17.81
CA LEU A 315 8.96 -15.11 18.16
C LEU A 315 9.71 -14.13 17.26
N LYS A 316 9.46 -14.12 15.94
CA LYS A 316 10.06 -13.16 14.98
C LYS A 316 9.72 -11.70 15.33
N ASP A 317 8.48 -11.42 15.73
CA ASP A 317 8.09 -10.09 16.15
C ASP A 317 8.78 -9.67 17.46
N ILE A 318 8.87 -10.57 18.45
CA ILE A 318 9.60 -10.30 19.71
C ILE A 318 11.09 -10.03 19.39
N ILE A 319 11.71 -10.85 18.54
CA ILE A 319 13.09 -10.67 18.06
C ILE A 319 13.27 -9.29 17.44
N THR A 320 12.33 -8.85 16.59
CA THR A 320 12.38 -7.56 15.92
C THR A 320 12.28 -6.40 16.92
N VAL A 321 11.39 -6.50 17.90
CA VAL A 321 11.25 -5.51 18.98
C VAL A 321 12.55 -5.42 19.79
N GLN A 322 13.12 -6.55 20.18
CA GLN A 322 14.40 -6.60 20.92
C GLN A 322 15.56 -6.03 20.10
N ALA A 323 15.68 -6.40 18.82
CA ALA A 323 16.72 -5.88 17.94
C ALA A 323 16.63 -4.35 17.81
N LYS A 324 15.43 -3.79 17.59
CA LYS A 324 15.22 -2.33 17.55
C LYS A 324 15.57 -1.64 18.88
N ALA A 325 15.29 -2.30 20.00
CA ALA A 325 15.70 -1.86 21.33
C ALA A 325 17.20 -2.08 21.63
N LYS A 326 17.98 -2.58 20.65
CA LYS A 326 19.39 -2.97 20.76
C LYS A 326 19.68 -4.07 21.78
N ASP A 327 18.66 -4.82 22.18
CA ASP A 327 18.79 -6.05 22.95
C ASP A 327 19.13 -7.21 22.01
N TYR A 328 20.32 -7.17 21.42
CA TYR A 328 20.79 -8.17 20.45
C TYR A 328 20.98 -9.55 21.09
N SER A 329 21.43 -9.60 22.35
CA SER A 329 21.51 -10.84 23.12
C SER A 329 20.14 -11.45 23.32
N GLY A 330 19.15 -10.65 23.73
CA GLY A 330 17.80 -11.13 23.95
C GLY A 330 17.12 -11.55 22.65
N ALA A 331 17.38 -10.87 21.52
CA ALA A 331 16.91 -11.31 20.22
C ALA A 331 17.41 -12.73 19.88
N LEU A 332 18.70 -13.02 20.11
CA LEU A 332 19.26 -14.35 19.88
C LEU A 332 18.74 -15.40 20.87
N GLU A 333 18.55 -15.04 22.14
CA GLU A 333 17.91 -15.92 23.12
C GLU A 333 16.46 -16.27 22.76
N THR A 334 15.70 -15.32 22.21
CA THR A 334 14.32 -15.56 21.76
C THR A 334 14.31 -16.50 20.56
N ALA A 335 15.26 -16.35 19.63
CA ALA A 335 15.42 -17.27 18.51
C ALA A 335 15.74 -18.70 18.98
N ALA A 336 16.50 -18.84 20.07
CA ALA A 336 16.86 -20.14 20.66
C ALA A 336 15.70 -20.83 21.42
N LEU A 337 14.49 -20.25 21.47
CA LEU A 337 13.33 -20.88 22.10
C LEU A 337 12.71 -22.01 21.26
N GLU A 338 12.99 -22.05 19.96
CA GLU A 338 12.63 -23.17 19.09
C GLU A 338 13.90 -23.97 18.75
N ASP A 339 13.85 -25.27 19.02
CA ASP A 339 14.94 -26.19 18.69
C ASP A 339 14.85 -26.66 17.23
N GLY A 340 16.02 -26.84 16.59
CA GLY A 340 16.18 -27.68 15.40
C GLY A 340 16.23 -26.97 14.03
N ASP A 341 15.87 -25.69 13.93
CA ASP A 341 15.93 -24.91 12.68
C ASP A 341 16.72 -23.61 12.87
N THR A 342 17.75 -23.40 12.04
CA THR A 342 18.54 -22.16 12.06
C THR A 342 17.77 -20.96 11.51
N SER A 343 16.61 -21.15 10.88
CA SER A 343 15.80 -20.09 10.28
C SER A 343 15.46 -18.95 11.25
N LEU A 344 15.10 -19.25 12.51
CA LEU A 344 14.83 -18.20 13.51
C LEU A 344 16.10 -17.47 13.94
N THR A 345 17.23 -18.18 14.00
CA THR A 345 18.53 -17.57 14.32
C THR A 345 19.00 -16.66 13.17
N ASP A 346 18.85 -17.12 11.93
CA ASP A 346 19.16 -16.35 10.72
C ASP A 346 18.27 -15.11 10.61
N PHE A 347 16.98 -15.23 10.96
CA PHE A 347 16.07 -14.09 11.08
C PHE A 347 16.49 -13.09 12.17
N ALA A 348 16.93 -13.57 13.33
CA ALA A 348 17.44 -12.71 14.40
C ALA A 348 18.70 -11.96 13.97
N LEU A 349 19.65 -12.65 13.33
CA LEU A 349 20.86 -12.05 12.78
C LEU A 349 20.53 -11.00 11.71
N LEU A 350 19.58 -11.28 10.82
CA LEU A 350 19.06 -10.31 9.85
C LEU A 350 18.50 -9.07 10.57
N SER A 351 17.60 -9.26 11.54
CA SER A 351 16.97 -8.15 12.28
C SER A 351 17.99 -7.28 13.03
N ILE A 352 19.01 -7.90 13.61
CA ILE A 352 20.13 -7.22 14.25
C ILE A 352 20.95 -6.44 13.22
N ALA A 353 21.32 -7.07 12.09
CA ALA A 353 22.12 -6.42 11.05
C ALA A 353 21.40 -5.21 10.41
N ARG A 354 20.08 -5.30 10.19
CA ARG A 354 19.24 -4.18 9.74
C ARG A 354 19.22 -3.01 10.73
N THR A 355 19.18 -3.31 12.03
CA THR A 355 19.29 -2.25 13.06
C THR A 355 20.71 -1.66 13.07
N GLN A 356 21.73 -2.49 12.98
CA GLN A 356 23.13 -2.06 13.02
C GLN A 356 23.52 -1.15 11.85
N VAL A 357 23.02 -1.41 10.63
CA VAL A 357 23.41 -0.58 9.46
C VAL A 357 22.94 0.87 9.61
N THR A 358 21.81 1.07 10.30
CA THR A 358 21.24 2.41 10.54
C THR A 358 21.78 3.06 11.82
N SER A 359 22.10 2.28 12.86
CA SER A 359 22.41 2.85 14.18
C SER A 359 23.84 2.63 14.70
N ASP A 360 24.52 1.57 14.28
CA ASP A 360 25.77 1.10 14.89
C ASP A 360 26.95 1.04 13.92
N GLY A 361 26.69 1.26 12.63
CA GLY A 361 27.66 1.33 11.54
C GLY A 361 27.66 0.08 10.65
N PHE A 362 27.95 0.32 9.37
CA PHE A 362 27.95 -0.69 8.31
C PHE A 362 28.85 -1.91 8.59
N SER A 363 30.04 -1.71 9.16
CA SER A 363 30.98 -2.81 9.44
C SER A 363 30.40 -3.85 10.40
N ARG A 364 29.66 -3.43 11.43
CA ARG A 364 29.02 -4.35 12.39
C ARG A 364 27.87 -5.10 11.75
N ALA A 365 27.05 -4.40 10.97
CA ALA A 365 25.97 -5.02 10.20
C ALA A 365 26.50 -6.13 9.28
N LEU A 366 27.63 -5.87 8.60
CA LEU A 366 28.28 -6.85 7.73
C LEU A 366 28.84 -8.05 8.50
N GLU A 367 29.42 -7.85 9.67
CA GLU A 367 29.89 -8.96 10.53
C GLU A 367 28.73 -9.84 11.01
N THR A 368 27.60 -9.25 11.37
CA THR A 368 26.39 -9.99 11.75
C THR A 368 25.81 -10.74 10.56
N LEU A 369 25.72 -10.09 9.40
CA LEU A 369 25.21 -10.70 8.16
C LEU A 369 26.01 -11.94 7.75
N LYS A 370 27.33 -11.93 7.92
CA LYS A 370 28.20 -13.08 7.64
C LYS A 370 27.90 -14.31 8.50
N LYS A 371 27.20 -14.16 9.64
CA LYS A 371 26.82 -15.26 10.53
C LYS A 371 25.52 -15.95 10.12
N ILE A 372 24.78 -15.40 9.17
CA ILE A 372 23.58 -16.03 8.61
C ILE A 372 24.01 -17.31 7.89
N HIS A 373 23.43 -18.44 8.28
CA HIS A 373 23.85 -19.77 7.86
C HIS A 373 23.30 -20.13 6.48
N ASN A 374 22.01 -19.87 6.25
CA ASN A 374 21.38 -20.14 4.98
C ASN A 374 21.83 -19.13 3.91
N GLU A 375 22.36 -19.62 2.79
CA GLU A 375 22.89 -18.76 1.72
C GLU A 375 21.81 -17.90 1.04
N GLU A 376 20.59 -18.44 0.90
CA GLU A 376 19.45 -17.71 0.36
C GLU A 376 19.01 -16.59 1.31
N ASP A 377 18.89 -16.90 2.61
CA ASP A 377 18.59 -15.90 3.65
C ASP A 377 19.67 -14.83 3.74
N GLN A 378 20.92 -15.20 3.52
CA GLN A 378 22.02 -14.24 3.46
C GLN A 378 21.94 -13.36 2.20
N GLY A 379 21.56 -13.92 1.05
CA GLY A 379 21.30 -13.16 -0.17
C GLY A 379 20.13 -12.17 -0.02
N ASN A 380 19.06 -12.61 0.64
CA ASN A 380 17.94 -11.78 1.06
C ASN A 380 18.39 -10.65 2.00
N ALA A 381 19.18 -10.98 3.02
CA ALA A 381 19.69 -10.04 3.99
C ALA A 381 20.52 -8.93 3.35
N LEU A 382 21.39 -9.28 2.38
CA LEU A 382 22.17 -8.30 1.62
C LEU A 382 21.27 -7.27 0.94
N ALA A 383 20.19 -7.71 0.29
CA ALA A 383 19.27 -6.83 -0.39
C ALA A 383 18.51 -5.91 0.58
N PHE A 384 17.98 -6.45 1.68
CA PHE A 384 17.26 -5.65 2.68
C PHE A 384 18.17 -4.61 3.34
N ILE A 385 19.38 -5.00 3.72
CA ILE A 385 20.34 -4.10 4.37
C ILE A 385 20.83 -3.03 3.38
N ALA A 386 20.94 -3.35 2.09
CA ALA A 386 21.26 -2.35 1.07
C ALA A 386 20.16 -1.29 0.95
N VAL A 387 18.89 -1.69 0.98
CA VAL A 387 17.75 -0.75 0.97
C VAL A 387 17.72 0.08 2.26
N ASP A 388 17.89 -0.53 3.43
CA ASP A 388 17.95 0.20 4.71
C ASP A 388 19.14 1.20 4.73
N ALA A 389 20.27 0.84 4.11
CA ALA A 389 21.41 1.75 3.94
C ALA A 389 21.06 2.94 3.04
N VAL A 390 20.27 2.74 1.97
CA VAL A 390 19.76 3.86 1.14
C VAL A 390 18.85 4.78 1.95
N GLU A 391 17.93 4.23 2.74
CA GLU A 391 17.02 5.01 3.58
C GLU A 391 17.77 5.82 4.64
N ALA A 392 18.88 5.29 5.16
CA ALA A 392 19.80 6.00 6.06
C ALA A 392 20.72 7.01 5.35
N GLY A 393 20.66 7.14 4.01
CA GLY A 393 21.52 8.01 3.21
C GLY A 393 22.92 7.46 2.91
N ASN A 394 23.20 6.22 3.29
CA ASN A 394 24.49 5.54 3.13
C ASN A 394 24.60 4.87 1.75
N ILE A 395 24.58 5.69 0.68
CA ILE A 395 24.55 5.17 -0.71
C ILE A 395 25.81 4.37 -1.07
N ALA A 396 26.98 4.71 -0.52
CA ALA A 396 28.21 3.96 -0.78
C ALA A 396 28.12 2.52 -0.27
N ASP A 397 27.55 2.33 0.91
CA ASP A 397 27.34 1.01 1.53
C ASP A 397 26.32 0.19 0.73
N ALA A 398 25.23 0.83 0.31
CA ALA A 398 24.22 0.20 -0.56
C ALA A 398 24.81 -0.27 -1.90
N LEU A 399 25.67 0.54 -2.53
CA LEU A 399 26.38 0.17 -3.76
C LEU A 399 27.35 -0.98 -3.55
N TRP A 400 28.07 -0.99 -2.43
CA TRP A 400 28.97 -2.09 -2.08
C TRP A 400 28.20 -3.40 -1.93
N LEU A 401 27.10 -3.39 -1.17
CA LEU A 401 26.23 -4.55 -0.97
C LEU A 401 25.60 -5.03 -2.29
N SER A 402 25.20 -4.10 -3.15
CA SER A 402 24.69 -4.43 -4.49
C SER A 402 25.76 -5.11 -5.35
N GLY A 403 27.01 -4.65 -5.31
CA GLY A 403 28.13 -5.30 -6.00
C GLY A 403 28.35 -6.73 -5.50
N LEU A 404 28.32 -6.92 -4.17
CA LEU A 404 28.45 -8.25 -3.57
C LEU A 404 27.29 -9.18 -3.97
N LEU A 405 26.06 -8.68 -4.00
CA LEU A 405 24.89 -9.43 -4.44
C LEU A 405 25.00 -9.83 -5.92
N ARG A 406 25.45 -8.92 -6.79
CA ARG A 406 25.68 -9.23 -8.21
C ARG A 406 26.74 -10.29 -8.43
N GLN A 407 27.84 -10.23 -7.70
CA GLN A 407 28.86 -11.28 -7.73
C GLN A 407 28.27 -12.66 -7.38
N ARG A 408 27.32 -12.73 -6.44
CA ARG A 408 26.63 -13.99 -6.11
C ARG A 408 25.72 -14.47 -7.24
N ILE A 409 24.94 -13.56 -7.83
CA ILE A 409 24.06 -13.86 -8.97
C ILE A 409 24.85 -14.42 -10.15
N GLU A 410 26.03 -13.86 -10.43
CA GLU A 410 26.92 -14.33 -11.50
C GLU A 410 27.42 -15.76 -11.23
N ASN A 411 27.64 -16.12 -9.97
CA ASN A 411 28.10 -17.45 -9.57
C ASN A 411 26.97 -18.48 -9.44
N ALA A 412 25.75 -18.04 -9.15
CA ALA A 412 24.56 -18.86 -9.01
C ALA A 412 23.32 -18.07 -9.50
N PRO A 413 22.94 -18.22 -10.78
CA PRO A 413 21.85 -17.44 -11.37
C PRO A 413 20.49 -17.91 -10.82
N GLU A 414 20.08 -17.35 -9.69
CA GLU A 414 18.74 -17.48 -9.15
C GLU A 414 17.86 -16.32 -9.66
N THR A 415 16.71 -16.65 -10.26
CA THR A 415 15.76 -15.68 -10.82
C THR A 415 15.21 -14.71 -9.78
N MET A 416 15.19 -15.08 -8.49
CA MET A 416 14.75 -14.20 -7.41
C MET A 416 15.81 -13.17 -7.01
N LEU A 417 17.11 -13.50 -7.08
CA LEU A 417 18.18 -12.57 -6.71
C LEU A 417 18.35 -11.43 -7.72
N SER A 418 18.08 -11.67 -9.01
CA SER A 418 18.12 -10.61 -10.03
C SER A 418 17.07 -9.51 -9.79
N SER A 419 15.84 -9.91 -9.46
CA SER A 419 14.77 -8.97 -9.08
C SER A 419 15.12 -8.17 -7.82
N ARG A 420 15.81 -8.79 -6.85
CA ARG A 420 16.31 -8.10 -5.64
C ARG A 420 17.39 -7.08 -5.97
N SER A 421 18.28 -7.37 -6.92
CA SER A 421 19.28 -6.40 -7.40
C SER A 421 18.62 -5.19 -8.05
N ASP A 422 17.60 -5.40 -8.88
CA ASP A 422 16.84 -4.30 -9.52
C ASP A 422 16.16 -3.40 -8.47
N ASN A 423 15.62 -3.98 -7.40
CA ASN A 423 15.02 -3.23 -6.30
C ASN A 423 16.02 -2.29 -5.60
N ILE A 424 17.28 -2.71 -5.43
CA ILE A 424 18.32 -1.85 -4.85
C ILE A 424 18.59 -0.63 -5.75
N PHE A 425 18.69 -0.83 -7.07
CA PHE A 425 18.89 0.28 -8.01
C PHE A 425 17.69 1.22 -8.08
N MET A 426 16.48 0.68 -8.03
CA MET A 426 15.28 1.48 -7.90
C MET A 426 15.31 2.33 -6.63
N ALA A 427 15.67 1.75 -5.47
CA ALA A 427 15.78 2.49 -4.21
C ALA A 427 16.83 3.61 -4.28
N ILE A 428 18.03 3.30 -4.80
CA ILE A 428 19.11 4.29 -5.00
C ILE A 428 18.65 5.41 -5.93
N ALA A 429 18.05 5.08 -7.08
CA ALA A 429 17.58 6.06 -8.05
C ALA A 429 16.52 7.01 -7.44
N LYS A 430 15.51 6.45 -6.75
CA LYS A 430 14.49 7.22 -6.05
C LYS A 430 15.10 8.13 -4.96
N SER A 431 16.08 7.63 -4.20
CA SER A 431 16.79 8.44 -3.21
C SER A 431 17.59 9.58 -3.84
N ARG A 432 18.33 9.31 -4.93
CA ARG A 432 19.09 10.33 -5.65
C ARG A 432 18.18 11.41 -6.24
N ALA A 433 17.02 11.03 -6.78
CA ALA A 433 16.04 11.97 -7.28
C ALA A 433 15.50 12.88 -6.18
N LYS A 434 15.17 12.33 -4.99
CA LYS A 434 14.76 13.12 -3.82
C LYS A 434 15.83 14.11 -3.36
N SER A 435 17.12 13.80 -3.55
CA SER A 435 18.24 14.69 -3.27
C SER A 435 18.57 15.67 -4.41
N GLY A 436 17.76 15.75 -5.47
CA GLY A 436 18.00 16.60 -6.65
C GLY A 436 19.11 16.11 -7.59
N MET A 437 19.68 14.93 -7.34
CA MET A 437 20.74 14.32 -8.16
C MET A 437 20.13 13.56 -9.35
N ILE A 438 19.40 14.26 -10.21
CA ILE A 438 18.57 13.66 -11.28
C ILE A 438 19.39 12.85 -12.27
N GLN A 439 20.55 13.35 -12.69
CA GLN A 439 21.42 12.64 -13.64
C GLN A 439 21.96 11.33 -13.06
N GLU A 440 22.31 11.31 -11.77
CA GLU A 440 22.68 10.07 -11.09
C GLU A 440 21.49 9.11 -11.01
N ALA A 441 20.30 9.62 -10.66
CA ALA A 441 19.08 8.83 -10.60
C ALA A 441 18.75 8.14 -11.94
N LEU A 442 18.81 8.90 -13.05
CA LEU A 442 18.63 8.39 -14.40
C LEU A 442 19.74 7.41 -14.79
N GLY A 443 20.98 7.64 -14.36
CA GLY A 443 22.07 6.67 -14.54
C GLY A 443 21.73 5.32 -13.92
N PHE A 444 21.10 5.31 -12.73
CA PHE A 444 20.74 4.07 -12.05
C PHE A 444 19.60 3.28 -12.71
N THR A 445 18.69 3.92 -13.46
CA THR A 445 17.62 3.21 -14.17
C THR A 445 18.18 2.26 -15.25
N THR A 446 19.36 2.56 -15.78
CA THR A 446 20.02 1.74 -16.81
C THR A 446 20.46 0.36 -16.30
N PHE A 447 20.69 0.22 -14.98
CA PHE A 447 21.04 -1.05 -14.35
C PHE A 447 19.83 -1.93 -14.02
N ILE A 448 18.60 -1.41 -14.17
CA ILE A 448 17.38 -2.14 -13.86
C ILE A 448 16.98 -2.97 -15.08
N GLY A 449 17.09 -4.29 -14.96
CA GLY A 449 16.85 -5.21 -16.08
C GLY A 449 15.37 -5.42 -16.39
N VAL A 450 14.53 -5.51 -15.36
CA VAL A 450 13.09 -5.73 -15.51
C VAL A 450 12.41 -4.43 -15.98
N PRO A 451 11.73 -4.42 -17.16
CA PRO A 451 11.09 -3.22 -17.70
C PRO A 451 10.09 -2.57 -16.74
N PHE A 452 9.35 -3.38 -15.98
CA PHE A 452 8.40 -2.89 -14.97
C PHE A 452 9.07 -1.98 -13.93
N TYR A 453 10.13 -2.45 -13.26
CA TYR A 453 10.85 -1.66 -12.26
C TYR A 453 11.54 -0.44 -12.88
N ARG A 454 12.01 -0.56 -14.12
CA ARG A 454 12.64 0.56 -14.84
C ARG A 454 11.62 1.67 -15.12
N HIS A 455 10.47 1.32 -15.67
CA HIS A 455 9.37 2.24 -15.94
C HIS A 455 8.90 2.96 -14.67
N GLU A 456 8.66 2.20 -13.59
CA GLU A 456 8.27 2.76 -12.29
C GLU A 456 9.33 3.74 -11.75
N THR A 457 10.61 3.43 -11.93
CA THR A 457 11.70 4.30 -11.49
C THR A 457 11.76 5.59 -12.31
N ILE A 458 11.65 5.50 -13.65
CA ILE A 458 11.66 6.67 -14.54
C ILE A 458 10.47 7.61 -14.23
N GLU A 459 9.28 7.05 -14.05
CA GLU A 459 8.09 7.80 -13.63
C GLU A 459 8.33 8.52 -12.30
N ALA A 460 8.88 7.81 -11.30
CA ALA A 460 9.16 8.36 -9.98
C ALA A 460 10.21 9.49 -10.02
N VAL A 461 11.25 9.36 -10.86
CA VAL A 461 12.26 10.41 -11.04
C VAL A 461 11.64 11.67 -11.62
N ALA A 462 10.87 11.56 -12.71
CA ALA A 462 10.17 12.69 -13.32
C ALA A 462 9.22 13.36 -12.32
N ARG A 463 8.36 12.57 -11.67
CA ARG A 463 7.42 13.06 -10.66
C ARG A 463 8.12 13.82 -9.54
N THR A 464 9.19 13.24 -8.97
CA THR A 464 9.93 13.84 -7.86
C THR A 464 10.59 15.15 -8.27
N GLN A 465 11.18 15.22 -9.46
CA GLN A 465 11.81 16.44 -9.96
C GLN A 465 10.78 17.55 -10.19
N VAL A 466 9.63 17.22 -10.80
CA VAL A 466 8.54 18.19 -10.99
C VAL A 466 8.04 18.69 -9.65
N MET A 467 7.75 17.81 -8.68
CA MET A 467 7.31 18.19 -7.34
C MET A 467 8.29 19.14 -6.64
N ALA A 468 9.59 18.97 -6.87
CA ALA A 468 10.63 19.87 -6.35
C ALA A 468 10.66 21.26 -7.02
N GLY A 469 9.77 21.53 -7.98
CA GLY A 469 9.65 22.81 -8.68
C GLY A 469 10.49 22.89 -9.96
N ASP A 470 11.20 21.82 -10.33
CA ASP A 470 12.14 21.80 -11.45
C ASP A 470 11.54 21.14 -12.71
N GLY A 471 10.30 21.51 -13.01
CA GLY A 471 9.53 20.91 -14.09
C GLY A 471 10.11 21.15 -15.48
N LYS A 472 10.77 22.30 -15.72
CA LYS A 472 11.40 22.58 -17.02
C LYS A 472 12.56 21.64 -17.30
N ALA A 473 13.49 21.48 -16.34
CA ALA A 473 14.60 20.56 -16.50
C ALA A 473 14.13 19.10 -16.57
N ALA A 474 13.01 18.75 -15.92
CA ALA A 474 12.40 17.45 -16.11
C ALA A 474 12.01 17.21 -17.58
N LEU A 475 11.32 18.18 -18.19
CA LEU A 475 10.88 18.08 -19.58
C LEU A 475 12.03 18.03 -20.59
N GLU A 476 13.18 18.65 -20.30
CA GLU A 476 14.38 18.58 -21.14
C GLU A 476 14.89 17.14 -21.32
N TRP A 477 15.12 16.41 -20.23
CA TRP A 477 15.62 15.03 -20.35
C TRP A 477 14.53 14.06 -20.83
N ILE A 478 13.25 14.35 -20.55
CA ILE A 478 12.13 13.57 -21.08
C ILE A 478 12.08 13.68 -22.61
N ALA A 479 12.25 14.88 -23.16
CA ALA A 479 12.27 15.11 -24.59
C ALA A 479 13.43 14.38 -25.28
N LEU A 480 14.58 14.25 -24.60
CA LEU A 480 15.76 13.55 -25.11
C LEU A 480 15.67 12.01 -25.01
N ASN A 481 14.69 11.47 -24.28
CA ASN A 481 14.54 10.01 -24.16
C ASN A 481 14.05 9.41 -25.50
N GLN A 482 14.89 8.56 -26.09
CA GLN A 482 14.66 7.93 -27.39
C GLN A 482 13.71 6.73 -27.34
N ALA A 483 13.41 6.19 -26.15
CA ALA A 483 12.47 5.10 -25.97
C ALA A 483 11.03 5.66 -25.83
N PRO A 484 10.13 5.47 -26.82
CA PRO A 484 8.82 6.10 -26.80
C PRO A 484 7.97 5.74 -25.58
N ALA A 485 8.08 4.49 -25.11
CA ALA A 485 7.39 4.02 -23.91
C ALA A 485 7.90 4.74 -22.66
N GLU A 486 9.22 4.78 -22.45
CA GLU A 486 9.83 5.46 -21.30
C GLU A 486 9.53 6.95 -21.32
N ARG A 487 9.54 7.58 -22.49
CA ARG A 487 9.17 9.00 -22.66
C ARG A 487 7.72 9.26 -22.27
N ALA A 488 6.78 8.45 -22.77
CA ALA A 488 5.36 8.57 -22.39
C ALA A 488 5.15 8.36 -20.88
N ILE A 489 5.85 7.39 -20.28
CA ILE A 489 5.79 7.12 -18.84
C ILE A 489 6.38 8.27 -18.02
N ALA A 490 7.49 8.86 -18.47
CA ALA A 490 8.08 10.01 -17.79
C ALA A 490 7.18 11.25 -17.86
N LEU A 491 6.47 11.46 -18.98
CA LEU A 491 5.43 12.51 -19.10
C LEU A 491 4.26 12.27 -18.14
N VAL A 492 3.82 11.02 -17.96
CA VAL A 492 2.82 10.65 -16.95
C VAL A 492 3.33 10.99 -15.54
N GLY A 493 4.59 10.64 -15.21
CA GLY A 493 5.22 11.00 -13.95
C GLY A 493 5.28 12.51 -13.71
N ALA A 494 5.67 13.28 -14.72
CA ALA A 494 5.69 14.74 -14.66
C ALA A 494 4.27 15.32 -14.44
N ALA A 495 3.26 14.79 -15.13
CA ALA A 495 1.87 15.19 -14.92
C ALA A 495 1.37 14.92 -13.50
N TYR A 496 1.70 13.75 -12.92
CA TYR A 496 1.42 13.46 -11.51
C TYR A 496 2.11 14.45 -10.57
N GLY A 497 3.36 14.83 -10.86
CA GLY A 497 4.08 15.83 -10.06
C GLY A 497 3.37 17.19 -10.06
N LEU A 498 2.88 17.64 -11.22
CA LEU A 498 2.11 18.88 -11.33
C LEU A 498 0.76 18.82 -10.59
N MET A 499 0.05 17.70 -10.69
CA MET A 499 -1.23 17.54 -9.98
C MET A 499 -1.04 17.55 -8.46
N GLN A 500 0.05 16.97 -7.95
CA GLN A 500 0.37 16.99 -6.52
C GLN A 500 0.77 18.38 -6.04
N GLN A 501 1.53 19.15 -6.82
CA GLN A 501 1.82 20.55 -6.51
C GLN A 501 0.58 21.45 -6.45
N ALA A 502 -0.49 21.10 -7.16
CA ALA A 502 -1.73 21.87 -7.14
C ALA A 502 -2.60 21.59 -5.90
N THR A 503 -2.30 20.54 -5.14
CA THR A 503 -3.04 20.14 -3.94
C THR A 503 -2.37 20.56 -2.63
N ASP A 504 -1.07 20.89 -2.66
CA ASP A 504 -0.29 21.47 -1.55
C ASP A 504 -0.37 22.99 -1.55
#